data_AF-A0A3M2HMG6-F1
#
_entry.id   AF-A0A3M2HMG6-F1
#
_cell.length_a   1.000
_cell.length_b   1.000
_cell.length_c   1.000
_cell.angle_alpha   90.00
_cell.angle_beta   90.00
_cell.angle_gamma   90.00
#
_symmetry.space_group_name_H-M   'P 1'
#
loop_
_entity.id
_entity.type
_entity.pdbx_description
1 polymer ?
#
loop_
_entity_poly.entity_id
_entity_poly.type
_entity_poly.pdbx_seq_one_letter_code
_entity_poly.pdbx_strand_id
1 'polypeptide(L)' 'MPEICRFFGIVIKMRFNDHPPPHFHAEYGEHQAIITLFVIGGAFPARALGLVIE' A
#
# COMPACT_ATOMS: atom_id res chain seq x y z
N MET A 1 -7.51 2.69 12.01
CA MET A 1 -6.93 2.82 10.66
C MET A 1 -8.02 2.41 9.68
N PRO A 2 -8.53 3.32 8.83
CA PRO A 2 -9.46 2.91 7.78
C PRO A 2 -8.81 1.84 6.89
N GLU A 3 -9.59 0.83 6.50
CA GLU A 3 -9.23 -0.18 5.49
C GLU A 3 -9.32 0.44 4.09
N ILE A 4 -8.26 0.27 3.29
CA ILE A 4 -8.16 0.74 1.91
C ILE A 4 -8.68 -0.33 0.94
N CYS A 5 -8.20 -1.57 1.08
CA CYS A 5 -8.62 -2.67 0.23
C CYS A 5 -8.38 -4.02 0.90
N ARG A 6 -9.00 -5.06 0.34
CA ARG A 6 -8.77 -6.44 0.76
C ARG A 6 -8.77 -7.40 -0.41
N PHE A 7 -7.80 -8.29 -0.46
CA PHE A 7 -7.65 -9.28 -1.54
C PHE A 7 -6.93 -10.53 -1.00
N PHE A 8 -7.36 -11.73 -1.42
CA PHE A 8 -6.79 -13.01 -0.95
C PHE A 8 -6.67 -13.14 0.60
N GLY A 9 -7.60 -12.49 1.33
CA GLY A 9 -7.58 -12.42 2.80
C GLY A 9 -6.65 -11.35 3.40
N ILE A 10 -5.91 -10.63 2.58
CA ILE A 10 -5.00 -9.54 2.96
C ILE A 10 -5.80 -8.25 3.11
N VAL A 11 -5.72 -7.58 4.24
CA VAL A 11 -6.40 -6.32 4.59
C VAL A 11 -5.40 -5.17 4.57
N ILE A 12 -5.49 -4.27 3.62
CA ILE A 12 -4.65 -3.06 3.54
C ILE A 12 -5.34 -1.91 4.27
N LYS A 13 -4.63 -1.17 5.12
CA LYS A 13 -5.10 -0.01 5.90
C LYS A 13 -4.09 1.14 5.79
N MET A 14 -4.46 2.37 6.09
CA MET A 14 -3.50 3.49 6.17
C MET A 14 -3.89 4.46 7.28
N ARG A 15 -2.90 5.09 7.91
CA ARG A 15 -3.13 6.23 8.80
C ARG A 15 -2.86 7.52 8.02
N PHE A 16 -3.86 8.39 8.00
CA PHE A 16 -3.78 9.67 7.32
C PHE A 16 -2.81 10.64 8.00
N ASN A 17 -2.65 10.53 9.31
CA ASN A 17 -1.73 11.35 10.11
C ASN A 17 -0.53 10.52 10.59
N ASP A 18 -0.06 9.58 9.78
CA ASP A 18 1.16 8.87 10.10
C ASP A 18 2.40 9.71 9.79
N HIS A 19 3.50 9.35 10.42
CA HIS A 19 4.77 10.01 10.19
C HIS A 19 5.27 9.66 8.79
N PRO A 20 5.90 10.61 8.07
CA PRO A 20 6.57 10.30 6.82
C PRO A 20 7.64 9.21 7.03
N PRO A 21 7.87 8.32 6.04
CA PRO A 21 7.25 8.30 4.71
C PRO A 21 5.84 7.66 4.72
N PRO A 22 4.92 8.08 3.82
CA PRO A 22 3.58 7.51 3.81
C PRO A 22 3.61 5.98 3.63
N HIS A 23 2.70 5.28 4.29
CA HIS A 23 2.68 3.82 4.29
C HIS A 23 1.29 3.25 4.54
N PHE A 24 1.10 2.06 4.03
CA PHE A 24 -0.03 1.18 4.24
C PHE A 24 0.30 0.16 5.33
N HIS A 25 -0.72 -0.49 5.87
CA HIS A 25 -0.63 -1.59 6.81
C HIS A 25 -1.38 -2.76 6.20
N ALA A 26 -0.72 -3.87 5.92
CA ALA A 26 -1.34 -5.09 5.41
C ALA A 26 -1.53 -6.09 6.55
N GLU A 27 -2.68 -6.76 6.62
CA GLU A 27 -2.96 -7.79 7.63
C GLU A 27 -3.48 -9.07 6.95
N TYR A 28 -2.96 -10.24 7.31
CA TYR A 28 -3.39 -11.54 6.78
C TYR A 28 -3.48 -12.58 7.90
N GLY A 29 -4.70 -12.79 8.41
CA GLY A 29 -4.90 -13.56 9.64
C GLY A 29 -4.15 -12.90 10.81
N GLU A 30 -3.27 -13.65 11.47
CA GLU A 30 -2.41 -13.16 12.56
C GLU A 30 -1.20 -12.33 12.07
N HIS A 31 -0.96 -12.28 10.76
CA HIS A 31 0.20 -11.57 10.20
C HIS A 31 -0.13 -10.11 9.95
N GLN A 32 0.83 -9.22 10.22
CA GLN A 32 0.72 -7.78 9.93
C GLN A 32 2.02 -7.26 9.31
N ALA A 33 1.90 -6.32 8.38
CA ALA A 33 3.01 -5.67 7.70
C ALA A 33 2.71 -4.19 7.48
N ILE A 34 3.75 -3.38 7.28
CA ILE A 34 3.64 -1.97 6.88
C ILE A 34 4.28 -1.83 5.49
N ILE A 35 3.51 -1.37 4.50
CA ILE A 35 3.89 -1.32 3.08
C ILE A 35 3.90 0.13 2.61
N THR A 36 5.05 0.70 2.26
CA THR A 36 5.10 2.01 1.59
C THR A 36 5.09 1.82 0.08
N LEU A 37 4.24 2.56 -0.67
CA LEU A 37 4.36 2.61 -2.13
C LEU A 37 3.91 3.95 -2.72
N PHE A 38 4.82 4.61 -3.42
CA PHE A 38 4.54 5.75 -4.28
C PHE A 38 5.72 6.02 -5.21
N VAL A 39 5.41 6.62 -6.36
CA VAL A 39 6.41 7.37 -7.13
C VAL A 39 6.29 8.83 -6.69
N ILE A 40 7.06 9.25 -5.67
CA ILE A 40 7.06 10.63 -5.13
C ILE A 40 7.56 11.67 -6.16
N GLY A 41 8.16 11.24 -7.27
CA GLY A 41 8.53 12.11 -8.37
C GLY A 41 8.97 11.33 -9.61
N GLY A 42 8.86 11.95 -10.78
CA GLY A 42 9.16 11.33 -12.07
C GLY A 42 7.92 10.76 -12.78
N ALA A 43 8.15 9.96 -13.82
CA ALA A 43 7.10 9.35 -14.62
C ALA A 43 7.45 7.91 -14.96
N PHE A 44 6.42 7.08 -15.07
CA PHE A 44 6.55 5.66 -15.35
C PHE A 44 5.78 5.32 -16.63
N PRO A 45 6.34 4.47 -17.53
CA PRO A 45 5.60 3.97 -18.68
C PRO A 45 4.37 3.17 -18.26
N ALA A 46 3.24 3.44 -18.92
CA ALA A 46 1.92 3.03 -18.45
C ALA A 46 1.79 1.53 -18.11
N ARG A 47 2.36 0.64 -18.92
CA ARG A 47 2.30 -0.82 -18.67
C ARG A 47 3.15 -1.26 -17.48
N ALA A 48 4.30 -0.63 -17.29
CA ALA A 48 5.22 -0.97 -16.22
C ALA A 48 4.68 -0.51 -14.84
N LEU A 49 3.91 0.58 -14.79
CA LEU A 49 3.20 1.00 -13.56
C LEU A 49 2.02 0.08 -13.25
N GLY A 50 1.42 -0.50 -14.28
CA GLY A 50 0.36 -1.48 -14.14
C GLY A 50 0.77 -2.76 -13.42
N LEU A 51 2.05 -3.15 -13.48
CA LEU A 51 2.58 -4.33 -12.77
C LEU A 51 3.16 -4.00 -11.39
N VAL A 52 3.54 -2.75 -11.14
CA VAL A 52 4.07 -2.29 -9.84
C VAL A 52 2.94 -2.16 -8.81
N ILE A 53 1.72 -2.12 -9.31
CA ILE A 53 0.46 -2.13 -8.58
C ILE A 53 -0.08 -3.58 -8.41
N GLU A 54 0.57 -4.59 -9.01
CA GLU A 54 0.17 -6.01 -8.90
C GLU A 54 0.86 -6.78 -7.77
#